data_AF-A0A3A0DDC3-F1
#
_entry.id   AF-A0A3A0DDC3-F1
#
_cell.length_a   1.000
_cell.length_b   1.000
_cell.length_c   1.000
_cell.angle_alpha   90.00
_cell.angle_beta   90.00
_cell.angle_gamma   90.00
#
_symmetry.space_group_name_H-M   'P 1'
#
loop_
_entity.id
_entity.type
_entity.pdbx_description
1 polymer ?
#
loop_
_entity_poly.entity_id
_entity_poly.type
_entity_poly.pdbx_seq_one_letter_code
_entity_poly.pdbx_strand_id
1 'polypeptide(L)'
;MFEREKLSPDSAAFLVQEFERLAPIPVFIAPGNHDAADAASLYQRGRWPENVQIAVSHTFTEWRLSPQFSLWSAGHLSPSDRHNFLSGFVLPKASGATPRVPILLLHASLAPAEFDNSRSHAPLTLNDIREAGFALALLGHYHTRKVLREGSVTAVYSGSPEPLGFQETGEHGVTLVHLEADKEPEIEFIALAKLRFETVEFSVAGCSQREQLIDKILMLAAAQNYKETFVHLRLTGEAEPALRLELDLITNRVEKEFGFLNLENGTRPALDLQALASEPTVRGAFLRDMLAALEKQPEKKNLYHEALSYGLQAFEHEDITLR
;
A
#
# COMPACT_ATOMS: atom_id res chain seq x y z
N MET A 1 -5.74 -3.65 13.81
CA MET A 1 -6.38 -5.00 13.87
C MET A 1 -7.67 -5.02 13.08
N PHE A 2 -8.57 -4.04 13.27
CA PHE A 2 -9.84 -3.96 12.56
C PHE A 2 -10.15 -2.53 12.14
N GLU A 3 -10.99 -2.38 11.12
CA GLU A 3 -11.60 -1.10 10.78
C GLU A 3 -12.86 -0.92 11.63
N ARG A 4 -12.84 0.02 12.57
CA ARG A 4 -13.95 0.17 13.54
C ARG A 4 -15.31 0.36 12.87
N GLU A 5 -15.35 1.11 11.77
CA GLU A 5 -16.59 1.38 11.03
C GLU A 5 -17.18 0.15 10.35
N LYS A 6 -16.36 -0.90 10.15
CA LYS A 6 -16.75 -2.15 9.50
C LYS A 6 -16.89 -3.33 10.48
N LEU A 7 -16.65 -3.09 11.77
CA LEU A 7 -16.65 -4.15 12.78
C LEU A 7 -18.08 -4.62 13.08
N SER A 8 -18.41 -5.83 12.67
CA SER A 8 -19.67 -6.49 13.02
C SER A 8 -19.54 -7.31 14.32
N PRO A 9 -20.65 -7.64 15.01
CA PRO A 9 -20.63 -8.57 16.14
C PRO A 9 -20.01 -9.94 15.79
N ASP A 10 -20.28 -10.45 14.59
CA ASP A 10 -19.74 -11.74 14.11
C ASP A 10 -18.22 -11.66 13.91
N SER A 11 -17.72 -10.56 13.35
CA SER A 11 -16.28 -10.33 13.20
C SER A 11 -15.59 -10.19 14.56
N ALA A 12 -16.23 -9.53 15.54
CA ALA A 12 -15.71 -9.45 16.90
C ALA A 12 -15.65 -10.82 17.58
N ALA A 13 -16.71 -11.63 17.45
CA ALA A 13 -16.75 -13.00 17.97
C ALA A 13 -15.69 -13.90 17.32
N PHE A 14 -15.53 -13.79 16.00
CA PHE A 14 -14.49 -14.48 15.24
C PHE A 14 -13.09 -14.15 15.76
N LEU A 15 -12.78 -12.86 15.95
CA LEU A 15 -11.48 -12.44 16.49
C LEU A 15 -11.20 -13.06 17.87
N VAL A 16 -12.19 -13.04 18.77
CA VAL A 16 -12.05 -13.65 20.10
C VAL A 16 -11.79 -15.15 19.97
N GLN A 17 -12.57 -15.86 19.16
CA GLN A 17 -12.42 -17.30 18.94
C GLN A 17 -11.04 -17.68 18.38
N GLU A 18 -10.52 -16.91 17.41
CA GLU A 18 -9.20 -17.19 16.84
C GLU A 18 -8.07 -16.94 17.86
N PHE A 19 -8.19 -15.94 18.73
CA PHE A 19 -7.23 -15.75 19.81
C PHE A 19 -7.33 -16.82 20.91
N GLU A 20 -8.52 -17.35 21.19
CA GLU A 20 -8.68 -18.51 22.09
C GLU A 20 -7.98 -19.74 21.51
N ARG A 21 -8.11 -19.97 20.20
CA ARG A 21 -7.45 -21.10 19.51
C ARG A 21 -5.92 -21.03 19.56
N LEU A 22 -5.35 -19.83 19.69
CA LEU A 22 -3.90 -19.65 19.83
C LEU A 22 -3.40 -20.01 21.23
N ALA A 23 -4.25 -20.12 22.24
CA ALA A 23 -3.82 -20.44 23.59
C ALA A 23 -3.05 -21.80 23.64
N PRO A 24 -1.96 -21.90 24.42
CA PRO A 24 -1.47 -20.93 25.41
C PRO A 24 -0.50 -19.87 24.85
N ILE A 25 -0.39 -19.70 23.54
CA ILE A 25 0.52 -18.70 22.93
C ILE A 25 0.00 -17.29 23.29
N PRO A 26 0.83 -16.43 23.89
CA PRO A 26 0.43 -15.08 24.26
C PRO A 26 0.32 -14.18 23.03
N VAL A 27 -0.67 -13.27 23.06
CA VAL A 27 -0.97 -12.30 22.03
C VAL A 27 -0.91 -10.91 22.65
N PHE A 28 -0.12 -10.02 22.03
CA PHE A 28 0.05 -8.64 22.49
C PHE A 28 -0.44 -7.69 21.41
N ILE A 29 -1.28 -6.73 21.78
CA ILE A 29 -1.91 -5.80 20.84
C ILE A 29 -1.60 -4.36 21.25
N ALA A 30 -1.08 -3.60 20.29
CA ALA A 30 -1.02 -2.15 20.32
C ALA A 30 -2.17 -1.58 19.47
N PRO A 31 -3.22 -1.01 20.07
CA PRO A 31 -4.29 -0.32 19.35
C PRO A 31 -3.74 0.76 18.40
N GLY A 32 -4.23 0.77 17.16
CA GLY A 32 -3.87 1.74 16.14
C GLY A 32 -4.90 2.85 15.97
N ASN A 33 -4.73 3.70 14.96
CA ASN A 33 -5.62 4.84 14.76
C ASN A 33 -7.03 4.43 14.26
N HIS A 34 -7.16 3.36 13.48
CA HIS A 34 -8.44 2.86 12.98
C HIS A 34 -9.26 2.08 14.03
N ASP A 35 -8.57 1.55 15.04
CA ASP A 35 -9.14 0.75 16.12
C ASP A 35 -8.77 1.28 17.52
N ALA A 36 -8.61 2.60 17.67
CA ALA A 36 -8.17 3.20 18.92
C ALA A 36 -8.97 2.70 20.14
N ALA A 37 -8.26 2.49 21.26
CA ALA A 37 -8.80 1.93 22.50
C ALA A 37 -9.57 2.95 23.35
N ASP A 38 -10.46 3.72 22.73
CA ASP A 38 -11.37 4.61 23.45
C ASP A 38 -12.39 3.82 24.29
N ALA A 39 -13.14 4.52 25.15
CA ALA A 39 -14.10 3.91 26.06
C ALA A 39 -15.18 3.05 25.38
N ALA A 40 -15.45 3.27 24.09
CA ALA A 40 -16.41 2.52 23.30
C ALA A 40 -15.76 1.45 22.41
N SER A 41 -14.44 1.28 22.42
CA SER A 41 -13.74 0.29 21.62
C SER A 41 -14.04 -1.15 22.06
N LEU A 42 -13.84 -2.10 21.14
CA LEU A 42 -13.88 -3.53 21.48
C LEU A 42 -12.78 -3.89 22.48
N TYR A 43 -11.64 -3.18 22.45
CA TYR A 43 -10.55 -3.39 23.40
C TYR A 43 -10.94 -3.12 24.85
N GLN A 44 -11.73 -2.07 25.10
CA GLN A 44 -12.17 -1.72 26.47
C GLN A 44 -13.43 -2.47 26.92
N ARG A 45 -14.36 -2.74 25.99
CA ARG A 45 -15.69 -3.32 26.33
C ARG A 45 -15.80 -4.82 26.07
N GLY A 46 -14.93 -5.37 25.24
CA GLY A 46 -14.92 -6.78 24.86
C GLY A 46 -14.40 -7.67 26.00
N ARG A 47 -14.79 -8.94 25.96
CA ARG A 47 -14.18 -9.98 26.79
C ARG A 47 -13.12 -10.67 25.95
N TRP A 48 -11.88 -10.52 26.35
CA TRP A 48 -10.73 -11.11 25.67
C TRP A 48 -10.26 -12.38 26.39
N PRO A 49 -9.70 -13.35 25.66
CA PRO A 49 -9.09 -14.55 26.25
C PRO A 49 -7.88 -14.20 27.14
N GLU A 50 -7.56 -15.05 28.11
CA GLU A 50 -6.48 -14.79 29.08
C GLU A 50 -5.09 -14.65 28.44
N ASN A 51 -4.86 -15.26 27.27
CA ASN A 51 -3.62 -15.13 26.53
C ASN A 51 -3.49 -13.79 25.77
N VAL A 52 -4.52 -12.94 25.77
CA VAL A 52 -4.51 -11.65 25.06
C VAL A 52 -4.25 -10.51 26.03
N GLN A 53 -3.25 -9.68 25.72
CA GLN A 53 -2.86 -8.49 26.46
C GLN A 53 -2.88 -7.27 25.52
N ILE A 54 -3.53 -6.19 25.96
CA ILE A 54 -3.80 -5.03 25.08
C ILE A 54 -3.33 -3.75 25.78
N ALA A 55 -2.55 -2.94 25.07
CA ALA A 55 -2.04 -1.67 25.60
C ALA A 55 -3.09 -0.57 25.47
N VAL A 56 -4.04 -0.53 26.41
CA VAL A 56 -5.16 0.44 26.40
C VAL A 56 -4.83 1.77 27.11
N SER A 57 -3.59 2.24 26.98
CA SER A 57 -3.08 3.47 27.60
C SER A 57 -2.03 4.14 26.71
N HIS A 58 -1.89 5.47 26.82
CA HIS A 58 -0.75 6.21 26.29
C HIS A 58 0.53 5.96 27.10
N THR A 59 0.41 5.48 28.34
CA THR A 59 1.57 5.09 29.16
C THR A 59 2.02 3.69 28.78
N PHE A 60 3.34 3.52 28.62
CA PHE A 60 3.91 2.22 28.29
C PHE A 60 3.62 1.17 29.35
N THR A 61 3.13 0.02 28.88
CA THR A 61 2.98 -1.21 29.65
C THR A 61 4.13 -2.15 29.31
N GLU A 62 4.78 -2.71 30.32
CA GLU A 62 5.77 -3.78 30.15
C GLU A 62 5.11 -5.15 30.32
N TRP A 63 5.30 -6.03 29.35
CA TRP A 63 4.96 -7.44 29.45
C TRP A 63 6.22 -8.32 29.34
N ARG A 64 6.32 -9.33 30.19
CA ARG A 64 7.42 -10.29 30.14
C ARG A 64 7.17 -11.33 29.04
N LEU A 65 8.03 -11.37 28.02
CA LEU A 65 7.98 -12.39 26.98
C LEU A 65 8.73 -13.66 27.40
N SER A 66 9.90 -13.50 28.02
CA SER A 66 10.73 -14.61 28.49
C SER A 66 11.61 -14.16 29.65
N PRO A 67 12.44 -15.05 30.25
CA PRO A 67 13.51 -14.65 31.17
C PRO A 67 14.47 -13.58 30.63
N GLN A 68 14.62 -13.46 29.31
CA GLN A 68 15.58 -12.58 28.65
C GLN A 68 14.94 -11.37 27.96
N PHE A 69 13.66 -11.44 27.56
CA PHE A 69 13.01 -10.39 26.76
C PHE A 69 11.76 -9.82 27.45
N SER A 70 11.52 -8.51 27.28
CA SER A 70 10.24 -7.86 27.58
C SER A 70 9.73 -7.05 26.39
N LEU A 71 8.42 -6.91 26.33
CA LEU A 71 7.69 -6.15 25.32
C LEU A 71 7.11 -4.90 25.97
N TRP A 72 7.34 -3.75 25.37
CA TRP A 72 6.86 -2.45 25.83
C TRP A 72 5.90 -1.89 24.80
N SER A 73 4.70 -1.54 25.23
CA SER A 73 3.67 -1.07 24.31
C SER A 73 2.80 0.02 24.90
N ALA A 74 2.33 0.91 24.03
CA ALA A 74 1.29 1.90 24.27
C ALA A 74 0.31 1.85 23.08
N GLY A 75 -0.91 2.35 23.28
CA GLY A 75 -1.97 2.31 22.28
C GLY A 75 -2.55 3.67 21.99
N HIS A 76 -3.05 3.85 20.77
CA HIS A 76 -3.92 4.99 20.44
C HIS A 76 -5.19 4.89 21.28
N LEU A 77 -5.60 6.00 21.89
CA LEU A 77 -6.86 6.15 22.62
C LEU A 77 -7.87 7.00 21.85
N SER A 78 -7.44 7.64 20.75
CA SER A 78 -8.29 8.30 19.77
C SER A 78 -7.73 8.11 18.35
N PRO A 79 -8.58 8.02 17.30
CA PRO A 79 -8.13 8.06 15.91
C PRO A 79 -7.33 9.33 15.54
N SER A 80 -7.56 10.41 16.29
CA SER A 80 -6.89 11.71 16.14
C SER A 80 -5.59 11.82 16.94
N ASP A 81 -5.09 10.74 17.57
CA ASP A 81 -3.82 10.80 18.28
C ASP A 81 -2.67 11.08 17.29
N ARG A 82 -1.92 12.15 17.58
CA ARG A 82 -0.78 12.65 16.77
C ARG A 82 0.48 12.88 17.60
N HIS A 83 0.46 12.58 18.89
CA HIS A 83 1.62 12.77 19.75
C HIS A 83 2.65 11.65 19.51
N ASN A 84 3.93 11.97 19.69
CA ASN A 84 4.98 10.96 19.71
C ASN A 84 4.96 10.24 21.07
N PHE A 85 4.63 8.94 21.08
CA PHE A 85 4.58 8.13 22.31
C PHE A 85 5.92 8.08 23.06
N LEU A 86 7.05 8.21 22.35
CA LEU A 86 8.39 8.15 22.92
C LEU A 86 8.88 9.51 23.46
N SER A 87 8.12 10.58 23.25
CA SER A 87 8.53 11.92 23.70
C SER A 87 8.69 11.97 25.22
N GLY A 88 9.93 12.18 25.67
CA GLY A 88 10.28 12.20 27.09
C GLY A 88 10.25 10.84 27.78
N PHE A 89 9.99 9.76 27.03
CA PHE A 89 10.05 8.41 27.56
C PHE A 89 11.49 7.91 27.55
N VAL A 90 11.92 7.36 28.69
CA VAL A 90 13.19 6.64 28.81
C VAL A 90 12.88 5.36 29.57
N LEU A 91 13.38 4.24 29.08
CA LEU A 91 13.24 2.97 29.79
C LEU A 91 13.70 3.10 31.25
N PRO A 92 12.89 2.63 32.22
CA PRO A 92 13.29 2.60 33.61
C PRO A 92 14.60 1.82 33.78
N LYS A 93 15.52 2.36 34.59
CA LYS A 93 16.74 1.62 34.94
C LYS A 93 16.35 0.36 35.72
N ALA A 94 16.82 -0.81 35.29
CA ALA A 94 16.57 -2.05 35.99
C ALA A 94 17.12 -1.99 37.43
N SER A 95 16.25 -2.18 38.41
CA SER A 95 16.61 -2.29 39.83
C SER A 95 16.76 -3.76 40.21
N GLY A 96 17.95 -4.32 39.99
CA GLY A 96 18.29 -5.73 40.30
C GLY A 96 17.97 -6.73 39.18
N ALA A 97 18.57 -7.93 39.27
CA ALA A 97 18.69 -8.97 38.23
C ALA A 97 19.26 -8.45 36.87
N THR A 98 19.67 -9.36 35.99
CA THR A 98 20.08 -9.00 34.63
C THR A 98 18.90 -8.35 33.89
N PRO A 99 19.04 -7.12 33.35
CA PRO A 99 17.97 -6.44 32.64
C PRO A 99 17.51 -7.27 31.43
N ARG A 100 16.20 -7.33 31.20
CA ARG A 100 15.64 -7.94 29.97
C ARG A 100 15.95 -7.04 28.78
N VAL A 101 16.16 -7.64 27.62
CA VAL A 101 16.24 -6.93 26.36
C VAL A 101 14.82 -6.39 26.03
N PRO A 102 14.65 -5.06 25.95
CA PRO A 102 13.36 -4.44 25.73
C PRO A 102 13.03 -4.35 24.23
N ILE A 103 11.82 -4.76 23.87
CA ILE A 103 11.28 -4.70 22.51
C ILE A 103 10.11 -3.72 22.51
N LEU A 104 10.10 -2.80 21.55
CA LEU A 104 9.01 -1.85 21.39
C LEU A 104 7.92 -2.43 20.49
N LEU A 105 6.64 -2.31 20.88
CA LEU A 105 5.48 -2.60 20.03
C LEU A 105 4.57 -1.36 19.99
N LEU A 106 4.43 -0.75 18.81
CA LEU A 106 3.59 0.43 18.62
C LEU A 106 2.88 0.43 17.27
N HIS A 107 1.80 1.21 17.19
CA HIS A 107 1.21 1.62 15.91
C HIS A 107 1.59 3.08 15.66
N ALA A 108 2.51 3.35 14.75
CA ALA A 108 3.14 4.66 14.62
C ALA A 108 3.66 4.91 13.20
N SER A 109 3.84 6.18 12.85
CA SER A 109 4.43 6.60 11.59
C SER A 109 5.91 6.88 11.78
N LEU A 110 6.78 6.10 11.16
CA LEU A 110 8.20 6.43 11.12
C LEU A 110 8.42 7.50 10.05
N ALA A 111 8.75 8.72 10.48
CA ALA A 111 8.99 9.85 9.59
C ALA A 111 10.46 10.29 9.65
N PRO A 112 11.03 10.83 8.56
CA PRO A 112 12.26 11.60 8.64
C PRO A 112 12.08 12.78 9.60
N ALA A 113 13.13 13.15 10.35
CA ALA A 113 13.05 14.21 11.34
C ALA A 113 12.59 15.58 10.79
N GLU A 114 12.75 15.80 9.48
CA GLU A 114 12.44 17.05 8.78
C GLU A 114 11.04 17.07 8.12
N PHE A 115 10.25 15.99 8.24
CA PHE A 115 8.94 15.90 7.57
C PHE A 115 7.84 16.64 8.34
N ASP A 116 6.96 17.35 7.62
CA ASP A 116 5.74 17.93 8.21
C ASP A 116 4.81 16.81 8.69
N ASN A 117 4.66 16.72 10.02
CA ASN A 117 3.93 15.67 10.72
C ASN A 117 2.41 15.82 10.65
N SER A 118 1.87 16.86 9.98
CA SER A 118 0.44 17.17 9.93
C SER A 118 -0.46 16.02 9.43
N ARG A 119 0.08 15.07 8.66
CA ARG A 119 -0.64 13.87 8.15
C ARG A 119 -0.21 12.55 8.80
N SER A 120 0.78 12.56 9.68
CA SER A 120 1.35 11.36 10.31
C SER A 120 0.55 10.95 11.55
N HIS A 121 0.43 9.64 11.81
CA HIS A 121 -0.20 9.12 13.03
C HIS A 121 0.87 8.68 14.03
N ALA A 122 0.91 9.32 15.21
CA ALA A 122 1.95 9.13 16.22
C ALA A 122 3.37 9.10 15.61
N PRO A 123 3.85 10.22 15.02
CA PRO A 123 5.15 10.27 14.37
C PRO A 123 6.26 9.98 15.36
N LEU A 124 7.25 9.21 14.91
CA LEU A 124 8.51 8.99 15.61
C LEU A 124 9.65 8.79 14.61
N THR A 125 10.87 8.89 15.09
CA THR A 125 12.11 8.66 14.34
C THR A 125 12.86 7.43 14.88
N LEU A 126 13.82 6.90 14.11
CA LEU A 126 14.73 5.85 14.63
C LEU A 126 15.57 6.36 15.81
N ASN A 127 15.85 7.67 15.83
CA ASN A 127 16.54 8.33 16.92
C ASN A 127 15.71 8.32 18.22
N ASP A 128 14.40 8.56 18.14
CA ASP A 128 13.52 8.49 19.32
C ASP A 128 13.52 7.09 19.93
N ILE A 129 13.47 6.05 19.08
CA ILE A 129 13.56 4.64 19.51
C ILE A 129 14.88 4.37 20.24
N ARG A 130 15.99 4.85 19.67
CA ARG A 130 17.34 4.73 20.24
C ARG A 130 17.45 5.44 21.59
N GLU A 131 16.96 6.67 21.69
CA GLU A 131 17.04 7.50 22.90
C GLU A 131 16.13 6.99 24.03
N ALA A 132 14.98 6.41 23.67
CA ALA A 132 14.12 5.69 24.60
C ALA A 132 14.77 4.41 25.15
N GLY A 133 15.80 3.88 24.48
CA GLY A 133 16.60 2.73 24.90
C GLY A 133 16.21 1.39 24.26
N PHE A 134 15.45 1.42 23.15
CA PHE A 134 15.06 0.22 22.42
C PHE A 134 16.02 -0.07 21.26
N ALA A 135 16.33 -1.34 21.03
CA ALA A 135 17.11 -1.81 19.88
C ALA A 135 16.25 -2.46 18.78
N LEU A 136 15.04 -2.91 19.15
CA LEU A 136 14.08 -3.50 18.21
C LEU A 136 12.70 -2.86 18.41
N ALA A 137 12.09 -2.40 17.31
CA ALA A 137 10.73 -1.91 17.27
C ALA A 137 9.89 -2.68 16.26
N LEU A 138 8.79 -3.25 16.74
CA LEU A 138 7.72 -3.86 15.97
C LEU A 138 6.63 -2.80 15.77
N LEU A 139 6.47 -2.35 14.53
CA LEU A 139 5.62 -1.22 14.19
C LEU A 139 4.46 -1.66 13.29
N GLY A 140 3.28 -1.09 13.55
CA GLY A 140 2.13 -1.09 12.65
C GLY A 140 1.83 0.32 12.14
N HIS A 141 1.04 0.43 11.08
CA HIS A 141 0.44 1.63 10.46
C HIS A 141 0.57 1.55 8.93
N TYR A 142 1.77 1.28 8.44
CA TYR A 142 2.00 1.09 7.01
C TYR A 142 1.61 -0.32 6.55
N HIS A 143 0.86 -0.39 5.45
CA HIS A 143 0.42 -1.64 4.84
C HIS A 143 1.51 -2.30 3.98
N THR A 144 2.51 -1.53 3.54
CA THR A 144 3.72 -2.08 2.91
C THR A 144 4.71 -2.53 3.97
N ARG A 145 5.21 -3.77 3.83
CA ARG A 145 6.30 -4.28 4.66
C ARG A 145 7.55 -3.43 4.52
N LYS A 146 8.21 -3.12 5.65
CA LYS A 146 9.50 -2.40 5.69
C LYS A 146 10.36 -2.91 6.84
N VAL A 147 11.65 -3.11 6.59
CA VAL A 147 12.66 -3.35 7.63
C VAL A 147 13.70 -2.25 7.49
N LEU A 148 13.90 -1.49 8.55
CA LEU A 148 14.79 -0.32 8.58
C LEU A 148 15.83 -0.55 9.67
N ARG A 149 17.10 -0.33 9.32
CA ARG A 149 18.24 -0.50 10.24
C ARG A 149 19.09 0.75 10.22
N GLU A 150 19.30 1.35 11.38
CA GLU A 150 20.20 2.50 11.56
C GLU A 150 20.95 2.36 12.89
N GLY A 151 22.28 2.28 12.82
CA GLY A 151 23.10 2.00 13.99
C GLY A 151 22.69 0.67 14.66
N SER A 152 22.36 0.72 15.95
CA SER A 152 21.91 -0.43 16.74
C SER A 152 20.39 -0.64 16.77
N VAL A 153 19.63 0.15 16.00
CA VAL A 153 18.16 0.08 16.00
C VAL A 153 17.66 -0.61 14.75
N THR A 154 16.78 -1.59 14.93
CA THR A 154 15.99 -2.21 13.87
C THR A 154 14.51 -1.92 14.08
N ALA A 155 13.85 -1.34 13.07
CA ALA A 155 12.41 -1.12 13.05
C ALA A 155 11.75 -1.98 11.96
N VAL A 156 10.66 -2.65 12.30
CA VAL A 156 9.99 -3.64 11.46
C VAL A 156 8.52 -3.29 11.32
N TYR A 157 8.09 -2.97 10.10
CA TYR A 157 6.69 -2.95 9.70
C TYR A 157 6.37 -4.26 8.99
N SER A 158 5.42 -5.04 9.53
CA SER A 158 5.01 -6.29 8.89
C SER A 158 4.17 -6.07 7.62
N GLY A 159 3.62 -4.87 7.43
CA GLY A 159 2.60 -4.62 6.41
C GLY A 159 1.23 -5.17 6.80
N SER A 160 0.30 -5.15 5.85
CA SER A 160 -1.00 -5.83 5.97
C SER A 160 -0.84 -7.32 5.60
N PRO A 161 -1.55 -8.24 6.28
CA PRO A 161 -1.49 -9.67 5.97
C PRO A 161 -2.17 -10.05 4.66
N GLU A 162 -3.13 -9.22 4.22
CA GLU A 162 -3.81 -9.30 2.93
C GLU A 162 -3.88 -7.87 2.34
N PRO A 163 -3.75 -7.70 1.03
CA PRO A 163 -3.91 -6.41 0.37
C PRO A 163 -5.38 -5.94 0.42
N LEU A 164 -5.58 -4.64 0.64
CA LEU A 164 -6.94 -4.05 0.68
C LEU A 164 -7.39 -3.46 -0.66
N GLY A 165 -6.52 -3.37 -1.66
CA GLY A 165 -6.87 -2.88 -2.99
C GLY A 165 -5.66 -2.62 -3.91
N PHE A 166 -5.90 -2.00 -5.06
CA PHE A 166 -4.89 -1.78 -6.12
C PHE A 166 -3.72 -0.86 -5.75
N GLN A 167 -3.77 -0.20 -4.60
CA GLN A 167 -2.67 0.61 -4.05
C GLN A 167 -1.70 -0.22 -3.19
N GLU A 168 -2.07 -1.46 -2.86
CA GLU A 168 -1.32 -2.40 -2.05
C GLU A 168 -0.94 -3.60 -2.92
N THR A 169 -0.01 -3.38 -3.86
CA THR A 169 0.54 -4.44 -4.71
C THR A 169 1.75 -5.10 -4.05
N GLY A 170 2.15 -6.27 -4.57
CA GLY A 170 3.28 -7.04 -4.07
C GLY A 170 2.87 -8.10 -3.05
N GLU A 171 3.86 -8.58 -2.29
CA GLU A 171 3.63 -9.67 -1.32
C GLU A 171 3.10 -9.14 0.02
N HIS A 172 2.10 -9.84 0.55
CA HIS A 172 1.45 -9.56 1.82
C HIS A 172 1.47 -10.78 2.74
N GLY A 173 1.58 -10.55 4.04
CA GLY A 173 1.76 -11.63 5.01
C GLY A 173 2.21 -11.16 6.37
N VAL A 174 2.99 -12.01 7.04
CA VAL A 174 3.46 -11.76 8.41
C VAL A 174 4.98 -11.80 8.49
N THR A 175 5.52 -11.19 9.54
CA THR A 175 6.95 -11.22 9.83
C THR A 175 7.21 -12.09 11.06
N LEU A 176 8.09 -13.08 10.89
CA LEU A 176 8.63 -13.89 11.96
C LEU A 176 9.98 -13.29 12.39
N VAL A 177 10.13 -13.05 13.69
CA VAL A 177 11.36 -12.49 14.26
C VAL A 177 11.97 -13.49 15.23
N HIS A 178 13.16 -13.98 14.91
CA HIS A 178 13.93 -14.85 15.80
C HIS A 178 14.85 -13.99 16.67
N LEU A 179 14.76 -14.21 17.98
CA LEU A 179 15.47 -13.44 18.98
C LEU A 179 16.35 -14.35 19.82
N GLU A 180 17.64 -14.00 19.90
CA GLU A 180 18.60 -14.59 20.80
C GLU A 180 19.31 -13.47 21.56
N ALA A 181 19.60 -13.69 22.84
CA ALA A 181 20.36 -12.70 23.61
C ALA A 181 21.71 -12.42 22.93
N ASP A 182 22.11 -11.15 22.94
CA ASP A 182 23.39 -10.66 22.41
C ASP A 182 23.59 -10.87 20.89
N LYS A 183 22.53 -11.19 20.14
CA LYS A 183 22.54 -11.27 18.67
C LYS A 183 21.58 -10.28 18.05
N GLU A 184 21.85 -9.92 16.80
CA GLU A 184 20.88 -9.17 16.00
C GLU A 184 19.62 -10.00 15.72
N PRO A 185 18.44 -9.39 15.66
CA PRO A 185 17.21 -10.10 15.31
C PRO A 185 17.27 -10.61 13.87
N GLU A 186 16.97 -11.90 13.68
CA GLU A 186 16.76 -12.48 12.35
C GLU A 186 15.29 -12.29 11.98
N ILE A 187 15.06 -11.71 10.79
CA ILE A 187 13.74 -11.28 10.35
C ILE A 187 13.37 -12.03 9.08
N GLU A 188 12.39 -12.91 9.18
CA GLU A 188 11.86 -13.71 8.07
C GLU A 188 10.46 -13.18 7.68
N PHE A 189 10.20 -13.11 6.38
CA PHE A 189 8.87 -12.80 5.87
C PHE A 189 8.17 -14.07 5.42
N ILE A 190 6.93 -14.25 5.87
CA ILE A 190 6.07 -15.36 5.49
C ILE A 190 4.91 -14.79 4.69
N ALA A 191 4.94 -15.02 3.37
CA ALA A 191 3.84 -14.66 2.48
C ALA A 191 2.62 -15.54 2.81
N LEU A 192 1.50 -14.90 3.16
CA LEU A 192 0.25 -15.59 3.56
C LEU A 192 -0.96 -15.15 2.76
N ALA A 193 -0.86 -14.01 2.06
CA ALA A 193 -1.98 -13.45 1.33
C ALA A 193 -2.51 -14.42 0.29
N LYS A 194 -3.82 -14.62 0.30
CA LYS A 194 -4.55 -15.41 -0.70
C LYS A 194 -4.95 -14.56 -1.89
N LEU A 195 -5.16 -13.26 -1.66
CA LEU A 195 -5.47 -12.31 -2.71
C LEU A 195 -4.21 -11.60 -3.16
N ARG A 196 -4.11 -11.37 -4.47
CA ARG A 196 -3.05 -10.56 -5.07
C ARG A 196 -3.68 -9.43 -5.88
N PHE A 197 -3.22 -8.21 -5.67
CA PHE A 197 -3.58 -7.06 -6.50
C PHE A 197 -2.39 -6.64 -7.34
N GLU A 198 -2.63 -6.39 -8.62
CA GLU A 198 -1.61 -5.89 -9.54
C GLU A 198 -2.15 -4.70 -10.33
N THR A 199 -1.29 -3.71 -10.56
CA THR A 199 -1.54 -2.61 -11.49
C THR A 199 -0.53 -2.72 -12.61
N VAL A 200 -1.01 -2.93 -13.83
CA VAL A 200 -0.16 -3.23 -14.99
C VAL A 200 -0.39 -2.23 -16.10
N GLU A 201 0.67 -1.54 -16.50
CA GLU A 201 0.67 -0.82 -17.77
C GLU A 201 0.94 -1.79 -18.92
N PHE A 202 0.06 -1.77 -19.91
CA PHE A 202 0.10 -2.71 -21.02
C PHE A 202 0.14 -1.97 -22.36
N SER A 203 1.27 -2.07 -23.05
CA SER A 203 1.44 -1.38 -24.34
C SER A 203 0.60 -2.03 -25.44
N VAL A 204 -0.14 -1.20 -26.20
CA VAL A 204 -0.85 -1.65 -27.41
C VAL A 204 0.04 -1.70 -28.66
N ALA A 205 1.33 -1.37 -28.54
CA ALA A 205 2.25 -1.31 -29.67
C ALA A 205 2.29 -2.63 -30.47
N GLY A 206 2.26 -2.49 -31.80
CA GLY A 206 2.22 -3.63 -32.72
C GLY A 206 0.93 -4.45 -32.62
N CYS A 207 -0.18 -3.84 -32.20
CA CYS A 207 -1.53 -4.38 -32.37
C CYS A 207 -2.27 -3.49 -33.35
N SER A 208 -2.59 -4.02 -34.53
CA SER A 208 -3.43 -3.36 -35.53
C SER A 208 -4.88 -3.86 -35.47
N GLN A 209 -5.12 -4.98 -34.77
CA GLN A 209 -6.41 -5.63 -34.64
C GLN A 209 -6.69 -6.06 -33.20
N ARG A 210 -7.97 -6.11 -32.82
CA ARG A 210 -8.40 -6.46 -31.46
C ARG A 210 -7.94 -7.86 -31.05
N GLU A 211 -8.02 -8.81 -31.97
CA GLU A 211 -7.65 -10.20 -31.73
C GLU A 211 -6.19 -10.32 -31.30
N GLN A 212 -5.29 -9.52 -31.91
CA GLN A 212 -3.87 -9.48 -31.52
C GLN A 212 -3.69 -8.94 -30.10
N LEU A 213 -4.46 -7.91 -29.73
CA LEU A 213 -4.44 -7.36 -28.37
C LEU A 213 -4.96 -8.39 -27.35
N ILE A 214 -6.07 -9.06 -27.66
CA ILE A 214 -6.64 -10.14 -26.84
C ILE A 214 -5.60 -11.25 -26.63
N ASP A 215 -4.97 -11.74 -27.70
CA ASP A 215 -3.98 -12.80 -27.62
C ASP A 215 -2.79 -12.40 -26.75
N LYS A 216 -2.30 -11.16 -26.87
CA LYS A 216 -1.21 -10.67 -26.01
C LYS A 216 -1.63 -10.53 -24.54
N ILE A 217 -2.85 -10.09 -24.25
CA ILE A 217 -3.37 -10.01 -22.87
C ILE A 217 -3.50 -11.42 -22.28
N LEU A 218 -4.00 -12.39 -23.05
CA LEU A 218 -4.10 -13.80 -22.62
C LEU A 218 -2.72 -14.40 -22.35
N MET A 219 -1.74 -14.14 -23.22
CA MET A 219 -0.35 -14.58 -23.02
C MET A 219 0.25 -14.00 -21.74
N LEU A 220 0.01 -12.71 -21.46
CA LEU A 220 0.44 -12.09 -20.21
C LEU A 220 -0.23 -12.74 -18.99
N ALA A 221 -1.55 -12.93 -19.03
CA ALA A 221 -2.31 -13.49 -17.92
C ALA A 221 -1.85 -14.91 -17.57
N ALA A 222 -1.58 -15.72 -18.59
CA ALA A 222 -1.03 -17.07 -18.42
C ALA A 222 0.40 -17.03 -17.85
N ALA A 223 1.27 -16.18 -18.39
CA ALA A 223 2.67 -16.08 -17.95
C ALA A 223 2.80 -15.61 -16.48
N GLN A 224 1.90 -14.72 -16.04
CA GLN A 224 1.92 -14.16 -14.68
C GLN A 224 0.99 -14.89 -13.70
N ASN A 225 0.29 -15.93 -14.18
CA ASN A 225 -0.71 -16.69 -13.43
C ASN A 225 -1.77 -15.80 -12.75
N TYR A 226 -2.49 -15.00 -13.54
CA TYR A 226 -3.46 -14.03 -13.02
C TYR A 226 -4.81 -14.60 -12.61
N LYS A 227 -5.03 -15.91 -12.73
CA LYS A 227 -6.32 -16.56 -12.48
C LYS A 227 -6.91 -16.33 -11.10
N GLU A 228 -6.07 -16.04 -10.10
CA GLU A 228 -6.48 -15.71 -8.73
C GLU A 228 -6.06 -14.28 -8.32
N THR A 229 -5.68 -13.46 -9.31
CA THR A 229 -5.21 -12.09 -9.14
C THR A 229 -6.27 -11.08 -9.58
N PHE A 230 -6.41 -10.02 -8.78
CA PHE A 230 -7.16 -8.82 -9.12
C PHE A 230 -6.23 -7.89 -9.88
N VAL A 231 -6.50 -7.65 -11.16
CA VAL A 231 -5.62 -6.86 -12.02
C VAL A 231 -6.34 -5.61 -12.50
N HIS A 232 -5.70 -4.46 -12.29
CA HIS A 232 -6.02 -3.23 -13.00
C HIS A 232 -5.05 -3.09 -14.17
N LEU A 233 -5.53 -3.36 -15.38
CA LEU A 233 -4.73 -3.34 -16.59
C LEU A 233 -5.03 -2.05 -17.35
N ARG A 234 -4.05 -1.16 -17.42
CA ARG A 234 -4.16 0.10 -18.15
C ARG A 234 -3.47 -0.04 -19.50
N LEU A 235 -4.24 0.05 -20.57
CA LEU A 235 -3.71 0.08 -21.93
C LEU A 235 -2.96 1.39 -22.16
N THR A 236 -1.73 1.33 -22.67
CA THR A 236 -0.87 2.50 -22.90
C THR A 236 -0.24 2.48 -24.28
N GLY A 237 0.31 3.62 -24.70
CA GLY A 237 0.95 3.79 -26.01
C GLY A 237 0.01 4.35 -27.07
N GLU A 238 0.46 4.29 -28.33
CA GLU A 238 -0.29 4.79 -29.48
C GLU A 238 -1.12 3.66 -30.10
N ALA A 239 -2.44 3.86 -30.18
CA ALA A 239 -3.37 2.93 -30.78
C ALA A 239 -3.60 3.29 -32.25
N GLU A 240 -3.31 2.36 -33.16
CA GLU A 240 -3.60 2.54 -34.58
C GLU A 240 -5.10 2.79 -34.80
N PRO A 241 -5.51 3.64 -35.76
CA PRO A 241 -6.93 3.89 -36.04
C PRO A 241 -7.73 2.61 -36.36
N ALA A 242 -7.06 1.58 -36.89
CA ALA A 242 -7.67 0.28 -37.16
C ALA A 242 -7.93 -0.57 -35.89
N LEU A 243 -7.23 -0.29 -34.79
CA LEU A 243 -7.35 -1.02 -33.54
C LEU A 243 -8.59 -0.55 -32.76
N ARG A 244 -9.68 -1.31 -32.88
CA ARG A 244 -10.93 -1.01 -32.15
C ARG A 244 -10.89 -1.52 -30.71
N LEU A 245 -10.63 -0.61 -29.76
CA LEU A 245 -10.52 -0.85 -28.32
C LEU A 245 -11.86 -0.97 -27.58
N GLU A 246 -12.90 -1.57 -28.17
CA GLU A 246 -14.19 -1.81 -27.49
C GLU A 246 -13.97 -2.65 -26.21
N LEU A 247 -13.75 -1.97 -25.07
CA LEU A 247 -13.16 -2.58 -23.87
C LEU A 247 -14.04 -3.69 -23.32
N ASP A 248 -15.36 -3.53 -23.35
CA ASP A 248 -16.30 -4.56 -22.90
C ASP A 248 -16.13 -5.87 -23.68
N LEU A 249 -15.88 -5.79 -24.99
CA LEU A 249 -15.66 -6.98 -25.82
C LEU A 249 -14.31 -7.63 -25.51
N ILE A 250 -13.28 -6.84 -25.23
CA ILE A 250 -11.96 -7.34 -24.83
C ILE A 250 -12.05 -8.00 -23.46
N THR A 251 -12.65 -7.33 -22.48
CA THR A 251 -12.85 -7.82 -21.11
C THR A 251 -13.58 -9.16 -21.11
N ASN A 252 -14.74 -9.26 -21.77
CA ASN A 252 -15.51 -10.51 -21.88
C ASN A 252 -14.70 -11.68 -22.46
N ARG A 253 -13.69 -11.38 -23.27
CA ARG A 253 -12.84 -12.38 -23.94
C ARG A 253 -11.70 -12.89 -23.07
N VAL A 254 -11.26 -12.12 -22.07
CA VAL A 254 -10.04 -12.40 -21.29
C VAL A 254 -10.28 -12.53 -19.79
N GLU A 255 -11.39 -12.00 -19.26
CA GLU A 255 -11.68 -11.90 -17.81
C GLU A 255 -11.56 -13.22 -17.05
N LYS A 256 -11.80 -14.36 -17.71
CA LYS A 256 -11.71 -15.69 -17.10
C LYS A 256 -10.29 -16.12 -16.72
N GLU A 257 -9.29 -15.46 -17.28
CA GLU A 257 -7.87 -15.66 -16.94
C GLU A 257 -7.43 -14.79 -15.74
N PHE A 258 -8.36 -14.04 -15.16
CA PHE A 258 -8.14 -13.16 -14.02
C PHE A 258 -9.06 -13.54 -12.86
N GLY A 259 -8.61 -13.32 -11.62
CA GLY A 259 -9.52 -13.35 -10.47
C GLY A 259 -10.52 -12.21 -10.53
N PHE A 260 -10.06 -11.06 -11.02
CA PHE A 260 -10.85 -9.90 -11.40
C PHE A 260 -10.04 -9.04 -12.37
N LEU A 261 -10.68 -8.44 -13.37
CA LEU A 261 -10.04 -7.53 -14.32
C LEU A 261 -10.77 -6.19 -14.35
N ASN A 262 -10.03 -5.11 -14.09
CA ASN A 262 -10.43 -3.76 -14.41
C ASN A 262 -9.56 -3.26 -15.58
N LEU A 263 -10.16 -3.12 -16.77
CA LEU A 263 -9.48 -2.71 -17.98
C LEU A 263 -9.70 -1.20 -18.24
N GLU A 264 -8.63 -0.42 -18.26
CA GLU A 264 -8.67 1.02 -18.53
C GLU A 264 -8.02 1.36 -19.87
N ASN A 265 -8.65 2.24 -20.66
CA ASN A 265 -7.99 2.84 -21.82
C ASN A 265 -7.19 4.11 -21.42
N GLY A 266 -5.87 3.99 -21.47
CA GLY A 266 -4.92 5.11 -21.38
C GLY A 266 -4.11 5.32 -22.66
N THR A 267 -4.57 4.80 -23.81
CA THR A 267 -3.90 4.94 -25.10
C THR A 267 -4.14 6.32 -25.71
N ARG A 268 -3.36 6.64 -26.75
CA ARG A 268 -3.48 7.85 -27.56
C ARG A 268 -3.67 7.43 -29.03
N PRO A 269 -4.39 8.16 -29.87
CA PRO A 269 -4.47 7.82 -31.29
C PRO A 269 -3.09 7.91 -31.96
N ALA A 270 -2.69 6.87 -32.71
CA ALA A 270 -1.51 6.90 -33.57
C ALA A 270 -1.84 7.72 -34.82
N LEU A 271 -1.51 9.01 -34.77
CA LEU A 271 -1.83 9.96 -35.84
C LEU A 271 -0.60 10.18 -36.72
N ASP A 272 -0.78 10.05 -38.03
CA ASP A 272 0.21 10.58 -38.96
C ASP A 272 0.07 12.11 -39.02
N LEU A 273 0.73 12.76 -38.07
CA LEU A 273 0.69 14.21 -37.94
C LEU A 273 1.24 14.91 -39.18
N GLN A 274 2.14 14.28 -39.96
CA GLN A 274 2.65 14.87 -41.20
C GLN A 274 1.64 14.80 -42.33
N ALA A 275 0.99 13.65 -42.53
CA ALA A 275 -0.09 13.53 -43.50
C ALA A 275 -1.23 14.50 -43.18
N LEU A 276 -1.67 14.55 -41.92
CA LEU A 276 -2.71 15.47 -41.47
C LEU A 276 -2.29 16.95 -41.59
N ALA A 277 -1.05 17.29 -41.27
CA ALA A 277 -0.51 18.64 -41.46
C ALA A 277 -0.38 19.05 -42.93
N SER A 278 -0.31 18.10 -43.87
CA SER A 278 -0.27 18.38 -45.31
C SER A 278 -1.65 18.69 -45.89
N GLU A 279 -2.73 18.40 -45.14
CA GLU A 279 -4.09 18.69 -45.59
C GLU A 279 -4.33 20.21 -45.73
N PRO A 280 -4.99 20.67 -46.81
CA PRO A 280 -5.39 22.05 -46.99
C PRO A 280 -6.69 22.35 -46.22
N THR A 281 -6.75 21.94 -44.95
CA THR A 281 -7.93 22.04 -44.06
C THR A 281 -7.60 22.86 -42.82
N VAL A 282 -8.63 23.30 -42.07
CA VAL A 282 -8.46 23.96 -40.76
C VAL A 282 -7.74 23.02 -39.78
N ARG A 283 -8.09 21.72 -39.83
CA ARG A 283 -7.40 20.66 -39.08
C ARG A 283 -5.91 20.62 -39.42
N GLY A 284 -5.55 20.60 -40.71
CA GLY A 284 -4.15 20.62 -41.13
C GLY A 284 -3.41 21.90 -40.73
N ALA A 285 -4.07 23.07 -40.77
CA ALA A 285 -3.49 24.32 -40.28
C ALA A 285 -3.22 24.29 -38.78
N PHE A 286 -4.17 23.81 -37.98
CA PHE A 286 -4.01 23.63 -36.54
C PHE A 286 -2.81 22.73 -36.20
N LEU A 287 -2.65 21.60 -36.91
CA LEU A 287 -1.50 20.71 -36.70
C LEU A 287 -0.17 21.39 -37.02
N ARG A 288 -0.08 22.13 -38.13
CA ARG A 288 1.14 22.87 -38.48
C ARG A 288 1.53 23.86 -37.39
N ASP A 289 0.57 24.61 -36.86
CA ASP A 289 0.81 25.59 -35.80
C ASP A 289 1.24 24.91 -34.48
N MET A 290 0.61 23.80 -34.10
CA MET A 290 0.97 23.04 -32.90
C MET A 290 2.35 22.39 -33.02
N LEU A 291 2.69 21.80 -34.17
CA LEU A 291 4.01 21.21 -34.41
C LEU A 291 5.11 22.28 -34.38
N ALA A 292 4.88 23.44 -35.01
CA ALA A 292 5.82 24.55 -34.97
C ALA A 292 6.00 25.14 -33.56
N ALA A 293 4.94 25.13 -32.74
CA ALA A 293 5.02 25.54 -31.33
C ALA A 293 5.81 24.53 -30.48
N LEU A 294 5.60 23.23 -30.71
CA LEU A 294 6.34 22.15 -30.04
C LEU A 294 7.84 22.20 -30.36
N GLU A 295 8.22 22.44 -31.62
CA GLU A 295 9.63 22.62 -32.01
C GLU A 295 10.30 23.80 -31.29
N LYS A 296 9.55 24.86 -31.01
CA LYS A 296 10.04 26.04 -30.28
C LYS A 296 10.11 25.83 -28.76
N GLN A 297 9.30 24.92 -28.20
CA GLN A 297 9.17 24.67 -26.76
C GLN A 297 9.15 23.15 -26.45
N PRO A 298 10.26 22.43 -26.73
CA PRO A 298 10.34 20.98 -26.56
C PRO A 298 10.15 20.53 -25.10
N GLU A 299 10.43 21.40 -24.12
CA GLU A 299 10.22 21.15 -22.70
C GLU A 299 8.74 21.00 -22.31
N LYS A 300 7.82 21.51 -23.15
CA LYS A 300 6.37 21.39 -22.94
C LYS A 300 5.72 20.28 -23.77
N LYS A 301 6.52 19.29 -24.19
CA LYS A 301 6.08 18.19 -25.06
C LYS A 301 4.76 17.54 -24.64
N ASN A 302 4.57 17.26 -23.35
CA ASN A 302 3.33 16.62 -22.86
C ASN A 302 2.10 17.50 -23.06
N LEU A 303 2.20 18.81 -22.75
CA LEU A 303 1.10 19.77 -22.92
C LEU A 303 0.68 19.90 -24.39
N TYR A 304 1.66 19.99 -25.30
CA TYR A 304 1.37 20.09 -26.73
C TYR A 304 0.80 18.80 -27.32
N HIS A 305 1.26 17.63 -26.87
CA HIS A 305 0.64 16.36 -27.26
C HIS A 305 -0.80 16.24 -26.76
N GLU A 306 -1.07 16.73 -25.54
CA GLU A 306 -2.42 16.72 -24.99
C GLU A 306 -3.35 17.69 -25.74
N ALA A 307 -2.88 18.90 -26.04
CA ALA A 307 -3.59 19.86 -26.87
C ALA A 307 -3.85 19.35 -28.30
N LEU A 308 -2.88 18.65 -28.90
CA LEU A 308 -3.05 17.98 -30.20
C LEU A 308 -4.12 16.90 -30.12
N SER A 309 -4.12 16.07 -29.08
CA SER A 309 -5.11 15.01 -28.86
C SER A 309 -6.52 15.58 -28.75
N TYR A 310 -6.75 16.56 -27.87
CA TYR A 310 -8.07 17.18 -27.69
C TYR A 310 -8.52 17.96 -28.93
N GLY A 311 -7.60 18.68 -29.57
CA GLY A 311 -7.91 19.43 -30.80
C GLY A 311 -8.34 18.52 -31.93
N LEU A 312 -7.71 17.35 -32.09
CA LEU A 312 -8.08 16.37 -33.12
C LEU A 312 -9.41 15.68 -32.83
N GLN A 313 -9.67 15.28 -31.57
CA GLN A 313 -10.98 14.75 -31.16
C GLN A 313 -12.12 15.73 -31.44
N ALA A 314 -11.88 17.03 -31.22
CA ALA A 314 -12.85 18.08 -31.52
C ALA A 314 -13.22 18.16 -33.01
N PHE A 315 -12.26 17.90 -33.91
CA PHE A 315 -12.50 17.86 -35.35
C PHE A 315 -13.24 16.60 -35.83
N GLU A 316 -13.21 15.52 -35.05
CA GLU A 316 -13.85 14.23 -35.39
C GLU A 316 -15.26 14.06 -34.79
N HIS A 317 -15.79 15.11 -34.13
CA HIS A 317 -17.10 15.11 -33.45
C HIS A 317 -17.23 14.07 -32.34
N GLU A 318 -16.13 13.67 -31.72
CA GLU A 318 -16.13 12.83 -30.52
C GLU A 318 -16.37 13.68 -29.25
N ASP A 319 -17.03 13.11 -28.25
CA ASP A 319 -17.25 13.76 -26.95
C ASP A 319 -15.90 14.01 -26.25
N ILE A 320 -15.54 15.29 -26.08
CA ILE A 320 -14.30 15.70 -25.44
C ILE A 320 -14.47 15.59 -23.92
N THR A 321 -13.75 14.65 -23.30
CA THR A 321 -13.68 14.57 -21.83
C THR A 321 -12.34 15.15 -21.37
N LEU A 322 -12.37 16.33 -20.76
CA LEU A 322 -11.19 16.95 -20.14
C LEU A 322 -10.81 16.12 -18.90
N ARG A 323 -9.58 15.58 -18.89
CA ARG A 323 -9.01 14.88 -17.71
C ARG A 323 -8.37 15.86 -16.73
#